data_AF-A0A4D9F7P5-F1
#
_entry.id   AF-A0A4D9F7P5-F1
#
_cell.length_a   1.000
_cell.length_b   1.000
_cell.length_c   1.000
_cell.angle_alpha   90.00
_cell.angle_beta   90.00
_cell.angle_gamma   90.00
#
_symmetry.space_group_name_H-M   'P 1'
#
loop_
_entity.id
_entity.type
_entity.pdbx_description
1 polymer ?
#
loop_
_entity_poly.entity_id
_entity_poly.type
_entity_poly.pdbx_seq_one_letter_code
_entity_poly.pdbx_strand_id
1 'polypeptide(L)'
;MMSKQAFLCSLGSLYLSLLFVFLLMDVYARPANNSALKEKVVDSKDENEILPPDHLNGVKMEMDGHLNKEFHQEVFLGKEMEEFDEDSEPRRNRRKLMAIFSKVDINRDKKISAKEMQRWIMEKTEEHFQEAVEENKMHFRAVDPDGDGHVSWDEYKIKFLASKGFNEKEIAEKIKNNEELKIDEETQEVLDNLKDRWYQADNPPADLLLNEEEFLSFLHPEHSRGMLKFMVKEIIRDLDQDGDKKLTLSEFISLPVGTVENQQAQDIDDDWVKDRKKEFEEVIDANHDGIVTMEELEEYMDPMNEYNALNEAKQMIAVADENQNHHLELEEILKYSEYFTGSKLMDYARPPRARKEQNWCDFGGHQTILRDSHCSGLICGQFEYPLHERCCKECAPGEGMRNRCSPTSVTECIPCQDGYYNSKHNYYSCKRCTICDTDRGSMEVKKCDKISDTVCVCMKGYTPYDSSSSEESPSGEECFPCPDGHFSDGNNDRCRPWTDCTTYGKKTLRAGTKIEDAICDDQDKQATTLQTSTLYLSIISRRSNGSTTAPTPFTSKDTLSTTPVKKETNWGSLSLILICLTLLMVSGMSILLLIIQTTKKEKPKRPPVNGQLDGRSFRIPIQEEQIDSNSSLIKN
;
A
#
# COMPACT_ATOMS: atom_id res chain seq x y z
N MET A 1 -47.34 -8.71 -66.94
CA MET A 1 -46.31 -9.07 -65.95
C MET A 1 -45.09 -8.16 -66.07
N MET A 2 -45.21 -6.84 -65.79
CA MET A 2 -44.06 -5.90 -65.76
C MET A 2 -44.25 -4.73 -64.77
N SER A 3 -44.92 -4.94 -63.63
CA SER A 3 -45.13 -3.87 -62.63
C SER A 3 -44.73 -4.24 -61.19
N LYS A 4 -44.53 -5.52 -60.86
CA LYS A 4 -44.08 -5.95 -59.52
C LYS A 4 -42.56 -5.99 -59.32
N GLN A 5 -41.76 -6.02 -60.40
CA GLN A 5 -40.29 -6.04 -60.32
C GLN A 5 -39.66 -4.66 -60.09
N ALA A 6 -40.31 -3.57 -60.55
CA ALA A 6 -39.80 -2.22 -60.32
C ALA A 6 -39.97 -1.75 -58.86
N PHE A 7 -41.04 -2.19 -58.19
CA PHE A 7 -41.30 -1.83 -56.78
C PHE A 7 -40.33 -2.52 -55.82
N LEU A 8 -39.95 -3.77 -56.10
CA LEU A 8 -39.01 -4.54 -55.27
C LEU A 8 -37.55 -4.04 -55.42
N CYS A 9 -37.14 -3.58 -56.61
CA CYS A 9 -35.81 -2.96 -56.80
C CYS A 9 -35.69 -1.59 -56.12
N SER A 10 -36.77 -0.79 -56.11
CA SER A 10 -36.78 0.53 -55.44
C SER A 10 -36.68 0.39 -53.92
N LEU A 11 -37.43 -0.55 -53.33
CA LEU A 11 -37.36 -0.86 -51.90
C LEU A 11 -35.99 -1.44 -51.49
N GLY A 12 -35.39 -2.29 -52.34
CA GLY A 12 -34.04 -2.81 -52.10
C GLY A 12 -32.97 -1.74 -52.12
N SER A 13 -33.07 -0.75 -53.02
CA SER A 13 -32.13 0.37 -53.12
C SER A 13 -32.23 1.32 -51.92
N LEU A 14 -33.45 1.59 -51.44
CA LEU A 14 -33.69 2.36 -50.21
C LEU A 14 -33.18 1.63 -48.95
N TYR A 15 -33.30 0.31 -48.91
CA TYR A 15 -32.79 -0.49 -47.78
C TYR A 15 -31.27 -0.53 -47.77
N LEU A 16 -30.63 -0.61 -48.94
CA LEU A 16 -29.17 -0.60 -49.07
C LEU A 16 -28.58 0.78 -48.74
N SER A 17 -29.26 1.87 -49.11
CA SER A 17 -28.82 3.23 -48.76
C SER A 17 -28.98 3.52 -47.27
N LEU A 18 -30.07 3.06 -46.63
CA LEU A 18 -30.24 3.13 -45.18
C LEU A 18 -29.18 2.31 -44.43
N LEU A 19 -28.85 1.11 -44.92
CA LEU A 19 -27.75 0.31 -44.36
C LEU A 19 -26.40 1.02 -44.47
N PHE A 20 -26.14 1.70 -45.59
CA PHE A 20 -24.89 2.44 -45.78
C PHE A 20 -24.81 3.69 -44.89
N VAL A 21 -25.94 4.37 -44.63
CA VAL A 21 -26.01 5.50 -43.67
C VAL A 21 -25.83 5.01 -42.23
N PHE A 22 -26.43 3.87 -41.85
CA PHE A 22 -26.19 3.27 -40.53
C PHE A 22 -24.72 2.88 -40.33
N LEU A 23 -24.10 2.25 -41.34
CA LEU A 23 -22.67 1.89 -41.29
C LEU A 23 -21.74 3.11 -41.25
N LEU A 24 -22.14 4.26 -41.81
CA LEU A 24 -21.36 5.51 -41.69
C LEU A 24 -21.57 6.23 -40.36
N MET A 25 -22.72 6.07 -39.70
CA MET A 25 -22.97 6.60 -38.35
C MET A 25 -22.24 5.77 -37.28
N ASP A 26 -22.07 4.46 -37.47
CA ASP A 26 -21.27 3.59 -36.59
C ASP A 26 -19.75 3.85 -36.67
N VAL A 27 -19.27 4.56 -37.71
CA VAL A 27 -17.86 4.98 -37.84
C VAL A 27 -17.56 6.28 -37.08
N TYR A 28 -18.59 7.04 -36.66
CA TYR A 28 -18.43 8.28 -35.87
C TYR A 28 -18.96 8.19 -34.43
N ALA A 29 -19.51 7.07 -34.02
CA ALA A 29 -19.81 6.79 -32.62
C ALA A 29 -18.70 5.93 -32.00
N ARG A 30 -17.64 6.58 -31.51
CA ARG A 30 -16.77 5.96 -30.51
C ARG A 30 -17.63 5.70 -29.26
N PRO A 31 -17.82 4.46 -28.80
CA PRO A 31 -18.12 4.28 -27.39
C PRO A 31 -16.88 4.80 -26.64
N ALA A 32 -17.08 5.84 -25.83
CA ALA A 32 -16.19 6.12 -24.72
C ALA A 32 -16.16 4.85 -23.88
N ASN A 33 -15.10 4.07 -24.04
CA ASN A 33 -14.85 2.93 -23.20
C ASN A 33 -14.36 3.53 -21.88
N ASN A 34 -15.32 3.93 -21.03
CA ASN A 34 -15.12 3.96 -19.60
C ASN A 34 -14.86 2.51 -19.20
N SER A 35 -13.61 2.08 -19.36
CA SER A 35 -13.10 1.00 -18.55
C SER A 35 -13.06 1.58 -17.17
N ALA A 36 -14.14 1.32 -16.43
CA ALA A 36 -14.17 1.40 -14.99
C ALA A 36 -12.83 0.82 -14.50
N LEU A 37 -12.01 1.72 -13.98
CA LEU A 37 -10.94 1.37 -13.07
C LEU A 37 -11.56 0.35 -12.12
N LYS A 38 -10.97 -0.83 -12.04
CA LYS A 38 -11.20 -1.66 -10.87
C LYS A 38 -10.56 -0.87 -9.73
N GLU A 39 -11.34 0.04 -9.17
CA GLU A 39 -11.17 0.65 -7.88
C GLU A 39 -11.11 -0.52 -6.91
N LYS A 40 -9.88 -0.90 -6.60
CA LYS A 40 -9.56 -2.05 -5.78
C LYS A 40 -8.94 -1.47 -4.52
N VAL A 41 -9.83 -0.98 -3.67
CA VAL A 41 -9.62 -0.67 -2.23
C VAL A 41 -8.16 -0.37 -1.93
N VAL A 42 -7.73 0.80 -2.40
CA VAL A 42 -6.80 1.65 -1.64
C VAL A 42 -7.50 1.86 -0.29
N ASP A 43 -6.76 1.84 0.81
CA ASP A 43 -7.32 2.24 2.10
C ASP A 43 -7.90 3.64 1.94
N SER A 44 -9.22 3.72 1.78
CA SER A 44 -9.94 4.91 1.33
C SER A 44 -10.16 5.85 2.52
N LYS A 45 -9.09 6.13 3.26
CA LYS A 45 -9.14 7.00 4.43
C LYS A 45 -8.60 8.41 4.15
N ASP A 46 -7.62 8.59 3.27
CA ASP A 46 -6.96 9.90 3.17
C ASP A 46 -7.55 10.91 2.17
N GLU A 47 -8.26 10.49 1.12
CA GLU A 47 -8.76 11.47 0.12
C GLU A 47 -9.84 12.44 0.64
N ASN A 48 -10.37 12.22 1.85
CA ASN A 48 -11.35 13.12 2.50
C ASN A 48 -10.85 13.71 3.82
N GLU A 49 -9.60 13.48 4.20
CA GLU A 49 -9.05 13.98 5.44
C GLU A 49 -8.57 15.42 5.25
N ILE A 50 -9.38 16.40 5.66
CA ILE A 50 -9.03 17.83 5.64
C ILE A 50 -8.12 18.16 6.83
N LEU A 51 -7.13 17.31 7.10
CA LEU A 51 -6.06 17.60 8.03
C LEU A 51 -4.97 18.32 7.26
N PRO A 52 -4.40 19.41 7.81
CA PRO A 52 -3.08 19.80 7.37
C PRO A 52 -2.12 18.63 7.56
N PRO A 53 -1.16 18.43 6.64
CA PRO A 53 -0.23 17.32 6.76
C PRO A 53 0.63 17.48 8.03
N ASP A 54 0.90 16.37 8.71
CA ASP A 54 1.83 16.32 9.85
C ASP A 54 3.28 16.56 9.39
N HIS A 55 3.57 16.14 8.16
CA HIS A 55 4.86 16.28 7.49
C HIS A 55 4.81 17.41 6.46
N LEU A 56 5.72 18.38 6.56
CA LEU A 56 5.75 19.50 5.64
C LEU A 56 6.70 19.20 4.46
N ASN A 57 6.10 18.83 3.33
CA ASN A 57 6.85 18.57 2.11
C ASN A 57 7.67 19.80 1.69
N GLY A 58 8.96 19.59 1.43
CA GLY A 58 9.85 20.62 0.90
C GLY A 58 10.42 21.60 1.95
N VAL A 59 10.29 21.32 3.24
CA VAL A 59 11.07 22.01 4.30
C VAL A 59 12.06 21.05 4.97
N LYS A 60 13.20 21.59 5.42
CA LYS A 60 14.28 20.78 6.04
C LYS A 60 14.03 20.39 7.49
N MET A 61 13.14 21.09 8.18
CA MET A 61 12.82 20.85 9.58
C MET A 61 11.32 20.98 9.78
N GLU A 62 10.77 20.05 10.52
CA GLU A 62 9.34 19.97 10.81
C GLU A 62 8.94 20.97 11.90
N MET A 63 7.64 21.17 12.09
CA MET A 63 7.12 22.10 13.10
C MET A 63 7.55 21.78 14.53
N ASP A 64 7.79 20.50 14.83
CA ASP A 64 8.24 20.03 16.14
C ASP A 64 9.76 20.15 16.34
N GLY A 65 10.48 20.70 15.36
CA GLY A 65 11.93 20.91 15.37
C GLY A 65 12.76 19.70 14.95
N HIS A 66 12.15 18.57 14.56
CA HIS A 66 12.88 17.43 14.01
C HIS A 66 13.38 17.73 12.59
N LEU A 67 14.54 17.15 12.24
CA LEU A 67 15.06 17.25 10.88
C LEU A 67 14.28 16.32 9.95
N ASN A 68 13.89 16.84 8.81
CA ASN A 68 13.28 16.08 7.74
C ASN A 68 14.36 15.19 7.08
N LYS A 69 14.30 13.88 7.34
CA LYS A 69 15.25 12.90 6.77
C LYS A 69 15.00 12.65 5.28
N GLU A 70 13.78 12.87 4.82
CA GLU A 70 13.32 12.58 3.45
C GLU A 70 13.37 13.80 2.55
N PHE A 71 13.71 14.99 3.08
CA PHE A 71 13.82 16.25 2.35
C PHE A 71 14.53 16.12 1.00
N HIS A 72 15.69 15.46 0.98
CA HIS A 72 16.48 15.26 -0.24
C HIS A 72 15.76 14.42 -1.31
N GLN A 73 14.87 13.50 -0.90
CA GLN A 73 14.03 12.69 -1.79
C GLN A 73 12.83 13.49 -2.28
N GLU A 74 12.17 14.23 -1.39
CA GLU A 74 11.04 15.10 -1.72
C GLU A 74 11.42 16.15 -2.76
N VAL A 75 12.52 16.89 -2.54
CA VAL A 75 12.95 17.94 -3.46
C VAL A 75 13.55 17.39 -4.76
N PHE A 76 13.92 16.10 -4.78
CA PHE A 76 14.43 15.45 -5.97
C PHE A 76 13.32 14.83 -6.83
N LEU A 77 12.33 14.19 -6.21
CA LEU A 77 11.25 13.47 -6.90
C LEU A 77 9.98 14.32 -7.07
N GLY A 78 9.65 15.15 -6.07
CA GLY A 78 8.35 15.80 -5.94
C GLY A 78 7.23 14.75 -5.98
N LYS A 79 6.17 15.01 -6.76
CA LYS A 79 5.03 14.10 -6.96
C LYS A 79 5.39 12.68 -7.42
N GLU A 80 6.55 12.50 -8.04
CA GLU A 80 6.97 11.18 -8.50
C GLU A 80 7.29 10.26 -7.30
N MET A 81 7.51 10.80 -6.08
CA MET A 81 7.84 10.08 -4.85
C MET A 81 6.85 8.95 -4.55
N GLU A 82 5.56 9.26 -4.46
CA GLU A 82 4.49 8.27 -4.24
C GLU A 82 4.51 7.18 -5.31
N GLU A 83 4.81 7.54 -6.56
CA GLU A 83 4.85 6.55 -7.63
C GLU A 83 6.06 5.60 -7.55
N PHE A 84 7.14 5.95 -6.85
CA PHE A 84 8.29 5.06 -6.63
C PHE A 84 7.99 4.00 -5.58
N ASP A 85 7.20 4.36 -4.56
CA ASP A 85 6.76 3.47 -3.49
C ASP A 85 5.72 2.47 -3.96
N GLU A 86 4.79 2.89 -4.83
CA GLU A 86 3.80 1.99 -5.43
C GLU A 86 4.41 0.94 -6.40
N ASP A 87 5.53 1.28 -7.05
CA ASP A 87 6.13 0.45 -8.09
C ASP A 87 7.13 -0.58 -7.53
N SER A 88 6.63 -1.74 -7.13
CA SER A 88 7.46 -2.90 -6.72
C SER A 88 8.38 -3.50 -7.81
N GLU A 89 8.44 -2.93 -9.02
CA GLU A 89 9.30 -3.39 -10.11
C GLU A 89 10.60 -2.56 -10.23
N PRO A 90 11.78 -3.11 -9.88
CA PRO A 90 13.06 -2.39 -9.96
C PRO A 90 13.41 -1.86 -11.36
N ARG A 91 12.83 -2.44 -12.41
CA ARG A 91 13.01 -1.98 -13.80
C ARG A 91 12.21 -0.73 -14.12
N ARG A 92 11.03 -0.55 -13.52
CA ARG A 92 10.18 0.62 -13.72
C ARG A 92 10.80 1.81 -12.99
N ASN A 93 11.19 1.61 -11.73
CA ASN A 93 11.87 2.63 -10.91
C ASN A 93 13.18 3.07 -11.57
N ARG A 94 13.97 2.13 -12.11
CA ARG A 94 15.15 2.47 -12.91
C ARG A 94 14.82 3.34 -14.13
N ARG A 95 13.75 3.06 -14.87
CA ARG A 95 13.36 3.87 -16.04
C ARG A 95 12.88 5.27 -15.64
N LYS A 96 12.15 5.38 -14.53
CA LYS A 96 11.72 6.67 -13.97
C LYS A 96 12.94 7.50 -13.56
N LEU A 97 13.87 6.91 -12.81
CA LEU A 97 15.10 7.60 -12.40
C LEU A 97 15.95 8.04 -13.61
N MET A 98 16.01 7.22 -14.67
CA MET A 98 16.63 7.63 -15.95
C MET A 98 15.89 8.78 -16.65
N ALA A 99 14.56 8.83 -16.55
CA ALA A 99 13.76 9.92 -17.08
C ALA A 99 14.00 11.21 -16.31
N ILE A 100 14.03 11.15 -14.97
CA ILE A 100 14.40 12.27 -14.10
C ILE A 100 15.80 12.78 -14.46
N PHE A 101 16.80 11.91 -14.52
CA PHE A 101 18.17 12.28 -14.91
C PHE A 101 18.20 13.07 -16.22
N SER A 102 17.41 12.64 -17.21
CA SER A 102 17.32 13.32 -18.51
C SER A 102 16.59 14.67 -18.47
N LYS A 103 15.71 14.90 -17.47
CA LYS A 103 15.06 16.19 -17.21
C LYS A 103 16.03 17.15 -16.50
N VAL A 104 16.81 16.65 -15.53
CA VAL A 104 17.80 17.45 -14.79
C VAL A 104 18.97 17.89 -15.69
N ASP A 105 19.43 17.02 -16.58
CA ASP A 105 20.50 17.32 -17.54
C ASP A 105 20.01 18.23 -18.69
N ILE A 106 19.92 19.53 -18.39
CA ILE A 106 19.45 20.57 -19.31
C ILE A 106 20.42 20.74 -20.49
N ASN A 107 21.73 20.67 -20.23
CA ASN A 107 22.76 20.90 -21.24
C ASN A 107 23.02 19.65 -22.12
N ARG A 108 22.51 18.48 -21.71
CA ARG A 108 22.60 17.17 -22.36
C ARG A 108 24.02 16.61 -22.45
N ASP A 109 24.90 16.93 -21.50
CA ASP A 109 26.27 16.43 -21.43
C ASP A 109 26.40 15.07 -20.73
N LYS A 110 25.26 14.51 -20.28
CA LYS A 110 25.12 13.24 -19.55
C LYS A 110 25.75 13.27 -18.16
N LYS A 111 25.89 14.45 -17.57
CA LYS A 111 26.32 14.65 -16.20
C LYS A 111 25.42 15.70 -15.57
N ILE A 112 25.20 15.61 -14.26
CA ILE A 112 24.45 16.63 -13.54
C ILE A 112 25.44 17.47 -12.74
N SER A 113 25.50 18.77 -13.04
CA SER A 113 26.24 19.74 -12.24
C SER A 113 25.42 20.25 -11.05
N ALA A 114 26.09 20.78 -10.02
CA ALA A 114 25.42 21.36 -8.85
C ALA A 114 24.42 22.47 -9.22
N LYS A 115 24.66 23.23 -10.31
CA LYS A 115 23.74 24.27 -10.77
C LYS A 115 22.49 23.73 -11.47
N GLU A 116 22.63 22.61 -12.17
CA GLU A 116 21.49 21.93 -12.79
C GLU A 116 20.62 21.30 -11.72
N MET A 117 21.24 20.63 -10.74
CA MET A 117 20.54 20.08 -9.59
C MET A 117 19.86 21.18 -8.75
N GLN A 118 20.53 22.31 -8.49
CA GLN A 118 19.92 23.46 -7.81
C GLN A 118 18.66 23.95 -8.53
N ARG A 119 18.74 24.11 -9.86
CA ARG A 119 17.57 24.55 -10.64
C ARG A 119 16.44 23.52 -10.57
N TRP A 120 16.77 22.23 -10.64
CA TRP A 120 15.81 21.15 -10.53
C TRP A 120 15.07 21.16 -9.19
N ILE A 121 15.81 21.32 -8.07
CA ILE A 121 15.23 21.46 -6.73
C ILE A 121 14.23 22.62 -6.70
N MET A 122 14.63 23.80 -7.18
CA MET A 122 13.76 24.99 -7.18
C MET A 122 12.52 24.80 -8.06
N GLU A 123 12.68 24.14 -9.22
CA GLU A 123 11.56 23.80 -10.10
C GLU A 123 10.60 22.81 -9.43
N LYS A 124 11.12 21.84 -8.68
CA LYS A 124 10.32 20.87 -7.94
C LYS A 124 9.58 21.47 -6.76
N THR A 125 10.23 22.34 -5.99
CA THR A 125 9.58 23.08 -4.90
C THR A 125 8.46 23.96 -5.43
N GLU A 126 8.65 24.61 -6.59
CA GLU A 126 7.59 25.42 -7.20
C GLU A 126 6.43 24.56 -7.71
N GLU A 127 6.70 23.37 -8.29
CA GLU A 127 5.65 22.42 -8.65
C GLU A 127 4.81 21.99 -7.43
N HIS A 128 5.43 21.73 -6.28
CA HIS A 128 4.76 21.41 -5.01
C HIS A 128 3.87 22.57 -4.55
N PHE A 129 4.37 23.80 -4.59
CA PHE A 129 3.59 24.99 -4.22
C PHE A 129 2.38 25.21 -5.11
N GLN A 130 2.52 25.01 -6.42
CA GLN A 130 1.40 25.13 -7.34
C GLN A 130 0.35 24.03 -7.14
N GLU A 131 0.77 22.83 -6.75
CA GLU A 131 -0.15 21.75 -6.38
C GLU A 131 -0.96 22.09 -5.12
N ALA A 132 -0.28 22.52 -4.06
CA ALA A 132 -0.90 22.97 -2.83
C ALA A 132 -1.98 24.05 -3.08
N VAL A 133 -1.71 25.00 -3.98
CA VAL A 133 -2.69 26.02 -4.39
C VAL A 133 -3.91 25.42 -5.10
N GLU A 134 -3.74 24.44 -5.97
CA GLU A 134 -4.85 23.81 -6.68
C GLU A 134 -5.68 22.86 -5.79
N GLU A 135 -5.03 22.13 -4.90
CA GLU A 135 -5.69 21.28 -3.89
C GLU A 135 -6.46 22.12 -2.89
N ASN A 136 -5.86 23.21 -2.41
CA ASN A 136 -6.50 24.17 -1.52
C ASN A 136 -7.82 24.70 -2.08
N LYS A 137 -7.93 24.97 -3.39
CA LYS A 137 -9.20 25.39 -4.02
C LYS A 137 -10.31 24.36 -3.86
N MET A 138 -9.97 23.07 -3.89
CA MET A 138 -10.95 22.00 -3.70
C MET A 138 -11.35 21.88 -2.23
N HIS A 139 -10.37 21.93 -1.32
CA HIS A 139 -10.62 21.91 0.12
C HIS A 139 -11.42 23.12 0.59
N PHE A 140 -11.05 24.33 0.16
CA PHE A 140 -11.75 25.59 0.47
C PHE A 140 -13.23 25.50 0.10
N ARG A 141 -13.56 25.04 -1.12
CA ARG A 141 -14.96 24.84 -1.56
C ARG A 141 -15.70 23.77 -0.76
N ALA A 142 -15.00 22.80 -0.20
CA ALA A 142 -15.61 21.76 0.63
C ALA A 142 -15.93 22.28 2.03
N VAL A 143 -15.13 23.23 2.55
CA VAL A 143 -15.29 23.83 3.89
C VAL A 143 -16.08 25.13 3.91
N ASP A 144 -16.31 25.78 2.75
CA ASP A 144 -17.19 26.94 2.55
C ASP A 144 -18.54 26.52 1.90
N PRO A 145 -19.49 25.96 2.68
CA PRO A 145 -20.78 25.52 2.14
C PRO A 145 -21.76 26.69 1.88
N ASP A 146 -21.58 27.83 2.55
CA ASP A 146 -22.47 28.98 2.38
C ASP A 146 -22.04 29.90 1.22
N GLY A 147 -20.79 29.73 0.76
CA GLY A 147 -20.22 30.38 -0.41
C GLY A 147 -19.93 31.86 -0.17
N ASP A 148 -19.69 32.25 1.09
CA ASP A 148 -19.41 33.63 1.45
C ASP A 148 -17.96 34.06 1.16
N GLY A 149 -17.12 33.10 0.73
CA GLY A 149 -15.73 33.32 0.35
C GLY A 149 -14.77 33.41 1.54
N HIS A 150 -15.24 33.08 2.73
CA HIS A 150 -14.45 32.96 3.95
C HIS A 150 -14.82 31.64 4.64
N VAL A 151 -13.92 31.12 5.46
CA VAL A 151 -14.20 29.91 6.24
C VAL A 151 -14.14 30.29 7.71
N SER A 152 -15.16 29.91 8.47
CA SER A 152 -15.16 30.03 9.92
C SER A 152 -14.61 28.77 10.60
N TRP A 153 -14.08 28.91 11.82
CA TRP A 153 -13.60 27.77 12.60
C TRP A 153 -14.67 26.69 12.80
N ASP A 154 -15.93 27.09 12.98
CA ASP A 154 -17.04 26.15 13.17
C ASP A 154 -17.32 25.34 11.89
N GLU A 155 -17.22 25.94 10.71
CA GLU A 155 -17.38 25.23 9.43
C GLU A 155 -16.28 24.22 9.19
N TYR A 156 -15.03 24.64 9.41
CA TYR A 156 -13.88 23.75 9.35
C TYR A 156 -14.03 22.59 10.35
N LYS A 157 -14.38 22.88 11.61
CA LYS A 157 -14.59 21.88 12.67
C LYS A 157 -15.67 20.86 12.31
N ILE A 158 -16.78 21.29 11.71
CA ILE A 158 -17.85 20.38 11.26
C ILE A 158 -17.31 19.41 10.20
N LYS A 159 -16.56 19.92 9.22
CA LYS A 159 -16.00 19.12 8.14
C LYS A 159 -14.91 18.17 8.60
N PHE A 160 -14.04 18.64 9.49
CA PHE A 160 -13.01 17.83 10.14
C PHE A 160 -13.62 16.67 10.95
N LEU A 161 -14.61 16.95 11.81
CA LEU A 161 -15.25 15.86 12.55
C LEU A 161 -16.00 14.90 11.63
N ALA A 162 -16.55 15.40 10.51
CA ALA A 162 -17.18 14.53 9.52
C ALA A 162 -16.19 13.58 8.83
N SER A 163 -14.95 14.00 8.55
CA SER A 163 -13.92 13.12 8.00
C SER A 163 -13.52 12.03 8.99
N LYS A 164 -13.52 12.32 10.30
CA LYS A 164 -13.34 11.34 11.39
C LYS A 164 -14.54 10.41 11.62
N GLY A 165 -15.61 10.53 10.83
CA GLY A 165 -16.76 9.62 10.83
C GLY A 165 -17.96 10.09 11.67
N PHE A 166 -17.95 11.33 12.16
CA PHE A 166 -19.11 11.91 12.83
C PHE A 166 -20.15 12.42 11.81
N ASN A 167 -21.42 12.56 12.22
CA ASN A 167 -22.46 13.04 11.32
C ASN A 167 -22.47 14.58 11.26
N GLU A 168 -22.20 15.15 10.07
CA GLU A 168 -22.20 16.60 9.82
C GLU A 168 -23.41 17.33 10.42
N LYS A 169 -24.62 16.78 10.24
CA LYS A 169 -25.86 17.43 10.71
C LYS A 169 -25.98 17.44 12.21
N GLU A 170 -25.57 16.35 12.86
CA GLU A 170 -25.62 16.24 14.32
C GLU A 170 -24.60 17.18 14.97
N ILE A 171 -23.41 17.32 14.39
CA ILE A 171 -22.39 18.25 14.86
C ILE A 171 -22.87 19.69 14.70
N ALA A 172 -23.38 20.04 13.51
CA ALA A 172 -23.89 21.38 13.24
C ALA A 172 -25.02 21.78 14.21
N GLU A 173 -25.93 20.86 14.53
CA GLU A 173 -26.99 21.10 15.52
C GLU A 173 -26.44 21.28 16.94
N LYS A 174 -25.46 20.47 17.35
CA LYS A 174 -24.85 20.58 18.68
C LYS A 174 -24.03 21.85 18.86
N ILE A 175 -23.24 22.25 17.85
CA ILE A 175 -22.51 23.52 17.84
C ILE A 175 -23.50 24.68 17.95
N LYS A 176 -24.57 24.67 17.16
CA LYS A 176 -25.62 25.70 17.21
C LYS A 176 -26.31 25.80 18.57
N ASN A 177 -26.45 24.67 19.27
CA ASN A 177 -27.09 24.62 20.60
C ASN A 177 -26.10 24.83 21.77
N ASN A 178 -24.80 25.05 21.50
CA ASN A 178 -23.73 25.07 22.51
C ASN A 178 -23.72 23.81 23.40
N GLU A 179 -23.97 22.64 22.80
CA GLU A 179 -23.89 21.36 23.49
C GLU A 179 -22.48 20.76 23.39
N GLU A 180 -22.04 20.12 24.46
CA GLU A 180 -20.73 19.47 24.52
C GLU A 180 -20.70 18.24 23.59
N LEU A 181 -19.75 18.24 22.66
CA LEU A 181 -19.50 17.12 21.77
C LEU A 181 -18.68 16.07 22.53
N LYS A 182 -19.12 14.80 22.47
CA LYS A 182 -18.34 13.69 23.01
C LYS A 182 -17.27 13.32 21.98
N ILE A 183 -16.13 13.99 22.09
CA ILE A 183 -14.93 13.77 21.28
C ILE A 183 -13.93 13.03 22.16
N ASP A 184 -13.17 12.11 21.59
CA ASP A 184 -12.05 11.49 22.31
C ASP A 184 -10.94 12.51 22.60
N GLU A 185 -10.12 12.23 23.62
CA GLU A 185 -9.09 13.17 24.10
C GLU A 185 -8.05 13.50 23.02
N GLU A 186 -7.69 12.51 22.20
CA GLU A 186 -6.75 12.65 21.07
C GLU A 186 -7.28 13.62 20.00
N THR A 187 -8.51 13.43 19.53
CA THR A 187 -9.13 14.32 18.54
C THR A 187 -9.35 15.73 19.10
N GLN A 188 -9.60 15.85 20.41
CA GLN A 188 -9.72 17.15 21.06
C GLN A 188 -8.37 17.89 21.11
N GLU A 189 -7.28 17.20 21.43
CA GLU A 189 -5.92 17.75 21.39
C GLU A 189 -5.53 18.21 19.98
N VAL A 190 -5.82 17.40 18.96
CA VAL A 190 -5.62 17.78 17.55
C VAL A 190 -6.42 19.04 17.19
N LEU A 191 -7.68 19.11 17.60
CA LEU A 191 -8.52 20.29 17.37
C LEU A 191 -7.97 21.55 18.03
N ASP A 192 -7.42 21.44 19.24
CA ASP A 192 -6.85 22.56 19.96
C ASP A 192 -5.56 23.06 19.28
N ASN A 193 -4.68 22.15 18.85
CA ASN A 193 -3.48 22.48 18.07
C ASN A 193 -3.83 23.14 16.72
N LEU A 194 -4.83 22.61 16.01
CA LEU A 194 -5.32 23.20 14.76
C LEU A 194 -5.93 24.58 14.98
N LYS A 195 -6.58 24.81 16.11
CA LYS A 195 -7.19 26.10 16.45
C LYS A 195 -6.13 27.17 16.69
N ASP A 196 -5.04 26.82 17.36
CA ASP A 196 -3.93 27.74 17.55
C ASP A 196 -3.31 28.11 16.20
N ARG A 197 -3.08 27.13 15.32
CA ARG A 197 -2.61 27.37 13.95
C ARG A 197 -3.56 28.23 13.12
N TRP A 198 -4.86 28.01 13.25
CA TRP A 198 -5.90 28.82 12.61
C TRP A 198 -5.76 30.31 12.98
N TYR A 199 -5.58 30.62 14.26
CA TYR A 199 -5.41 32.00 14.71
C TYR A 199 -4.12 32.65 14.19
N GLN A 200 -3.09 31.86 13.86
CA GLN A 200 -1.86 32.38 13.27
C GLN A 200 -1.98 32.59 11.76
N ALA A 201 -2.85 31.83 11.10
CA ALA A 201 -3.11 31.99 9.67
C ALA A 201 -3.95 33.24 9.37
N ASP A 202 -4.82 33.64 10.32
CA ASP A 202 -5.64 34.86 10.30
C ASP A 202 -4.76 36.12 10.41
N ASN A 203 -4.07 36.43 9.31
CA ASN A 203 -3.12 37.52 9.23
C ASN A 203 -3.83 38.89 9.23
N PRO A 204 -3.17 39.97 9.66
CA PRO A 204 -3.83 41.26 9.82
C PRO A 204 -4.52 41.77 8.54
N PRO A 205 -5.81 42.17 8.60
CA PRO A 205 -6.62 42.31 9.81
C PRO A 205 -7.26 40.99 10.27
N ALA A 206 -6.94 40.55 11.49
CA ALA A 206 -7.53 39.36 12.08
C ALA A 206 -9.04 39.55 12.30
N ASP A 207 -9.86 38.81 11.57
CA ASP A 207 -11.33 38.87 11.62
C ASP A 207 -11.99 37.55 12.05
N LEU A 208 -11.16 36.57 12.43
CA LEU A 208 -11.52 35.21 12.85
C LEU A 208 -12.07 34.34 11.72
N LEU A 209 -11.97 34.79 10.48
CA LEU A 209 -12.36 34.08 9.27
C LEU A 209 -11.13 33.95 8.37
N LEU A 210 -10.97 32.81 7.70
CA LEU A 210 -9.87 32.64 6.76
C LEU A 210 -10.39 32.81 5.33
N ASN A 211 -9.79 33.74 4.59
CA ASN A 211 -9.95 33.81 3.14
C ASN A 211 -9.16 32.68 2.43
N GLU A 212 -9.24 32.58 1.11
CA GLU A 212 -8.59 31.50 0.34
C GLU A 212 -7.05 31.45 0.52
N GLU A 213 -6.39 32.60 0.65
CA GLU A 213 -4.93 32.73 0.82
C GLU A 213 -4.50 32.42 2.27
N GLU A 214 -5.31 32.83 3.24
CA GLU A 214 -5.12 32.51 4.66
C GLU A 214 -5.39 31.04 4.93
N PHE A 215 -6.41 30.46 4.30
CA PHE A 215 -6.70 29.03 4.38
C PHE A 215 -5.60 28.19 3.70
N LEU A 216 -5.02 28.68 2.60
CA LEU A 216 -3.81 28.09 2.02
C LEU A 216 -2.65 28.13 3.01
N SER A 217 -2.43 29.26 3.68
CA SER A 217 -1.39 29.40 4.71
C SER A 217 -1.65 28.49 5.92
N PHE A 218 -2.93 28.24 6.22
CA PHE A 218 -3.36 27.31 7.26
C PHE A 218 -3.07 25.86 6.87
N LEU A 219 -3.27 25.42 5.63
CA LEU A 219 -2.98 24.04 5.21
C LEU A 219 -1.50 23.82 4.86
N HIS A 220 -0.89 24.79 4.19
CA HIS A 220 0.46 24.78 3.61
C HIS A 220 1.32 25.94 4.17
N PRO A 221 1.80 25.83 5.41
CA PRO A 221 2.53 26.88 6.10
C PRO A 221 3.87 27.19 5.43
N GLU A 222 4.44 26.23 4.69
CA GLU A 222 5.65 26.35 3.89
C GLU A 222 5.53 27.39 2.77
N HIS A 223 4.32 27.67 2.29
CA HIS A 223 4.06 28.64 1.23
C HIS A 223 4.01 30.09 1.74
N SER A 224 3.70 30.29 3.03
CA SER A 224 3.44 31.60 3.60
C SER A 224 4.59 32.05 4.49
N ARG A 225 5.26 33.14 4.10
CA ARG A 225 6.36 33.73 4.90
C ARG A 225 5.92 34.09 6.33
N GLY A 226 4.66 34.49 6.52
CA GLY A 226 4.11 34.81 7.84
C GLY A 226 4.02 33.58 8.74
N MET A 227 3.53 32.47 8.17
CA MET A 227 3.41 31.20 8.87
C MET A 227 4.76 30.52 9.07
N LEU A 228 5.65 30.57 8.09
CA LEU A 228 7.05 30.14 8.22
C LEU A 228 7.75 30.83 9.39
N LYS A 229 7.57 32.15 9.51
CA LYS A 229 8.08 32.92 10.66
C LYS A 229 7.43 32.51 11.97
N PHE A 230 6.17 32.05 11.97
CA PHE A 230 5.52 31.52 13.16
C PHE A 230 6.12 30.16 13.55
N MET A 231 6.28 29.23 12.60
CA MET A 231 6.92 27.92 12.83
C MET A 231 8.31 28.08 13.46
N VAL A 232 9.13 28.99 12.93
CA VAL A 232 10.46 29.26 13.49
C VAL A 232 10.37 29.78 14.93
N LYS A 233 9.36 30.58 15.28
CA LYS A 233 9.18 31.04 16.68
C LYS A 233 8.82 29.89 17.60
N GLU A 234 7.98 28.95 17.16
CA GLU A 234 7.60 27.78 17.94
C GLU A 234 8.80 26.85 18.15
N ILE A 235 9.57 26.58 17.10
CA ILE A 235 10.81 25.80 17.20
C ILE A 235 11.77 26.43 18.21
N ILE A 236 11.97 27.75 18.15
CA ILE A 236 12.79 28.46 19.15
C ILE A 236 12.15 28.34 20.53
N ARG A 237 10.83 28.53 20.67
CA ARG A 237 10.13 28.43 21.95
C ARG A 237 10.31 27.05 22.63
N ASP A 238 10.38 25.98 21.85
CA ASP A 238 10.51 24.62 22.35
C ASP A 238 11.96 24.18 22.63
N LEU A 239 12.94 24.77 21.92
CA LEU A 239 14.36 24.45 22.06
C LEU A 239 15.13 25.42 22.98
N ASP A 240 14.71 26.67 23.08
CA ASP A 240 15.33 27.73 23.89
C ASP A 240 15.11 27.48 25.39
N GLN A 241 16.17 27.04 26.08
CA GLN A 241 16.09 26.67 27.49
C GLN A 241 16.36 27.85 28.42
N ASP A 242 17.12 28.85 27.98
CA ASP A 242 17.51 30.00 28.78
C ASP A 242 16.68 31.27 28.52
N GLY A 243 15.87 31.25 27.47
CA GLY A 243 14.89 32.29 27.10
C GLY A 243 15.51 33.49 26.38
N ASP A 244 16.73 33.37 25.84
CA ASP A 244 17.43 34.46 25.15
C ASP A 244 17.04 34.61 23.66
N LYS A 245 16.17 33.73 23.16
CA LYS A 245 15.68 33.64 21.77
C LYS A 245 16.74 33.34 20.74
N LYS A 246 17.85 32.75 21.16
CA LYS A 246 18.92 32.25 20.32
C LYS A 246 19.08 30.76 20.65
N LEU A 247 19.57 30.00 19.67
CA LEU A 247 19.81 28.58 19.88
C LEU A 247 21.31 28.32 19.87
N THR A 248 21.83 27.93 21.03
CA THR A 248 23.17 27.37 21.12
C THR A 248 23.19 25.94 20.58
N LEU A 249 24.37 25.42 20.21
CA LEU A 249 24.51 24.03 19.77
C LEU A 249 23.92 23.05 20.80
N SER A 250 24.09 23.31 22.10
CA SER A 250 23.53 22.45 23.17
C SER A 250 22.02 22.43 23.20
N GLU A 251 21.36 23.57 22.97
CA GLU A 251 19.90 23.66 22.90
C GLU A 251 19.39 22.99 21.63
N PHE A 252 20.08 23.23 20.51
CA PHE A 252 19.70 22.65 19.23
C PHE A 252 19.78 21.12 19.19
N ILE A 253 20.75 20.50 19.88
CA ILE A 253 20.86 19.04 20.01
C ILE A 253 20.10 18.48 21.22
N SER A 254 19.41 19.31 21.99
CA SER A 254 18.57 18.81 23.09
C SER A 254 17.20 18.41 22.54
N LEU A 255 16.60 17.38 23.13
CA LEU A 255 15.20 17.06 22.86
C LEU A 255 14.29 18.15 23.46
N PRO A 256 13.18 18.50 22.81
CA PRO A 256 12.20 19.45 23.34
C PRO A 256 11.71 19.04 24.74
N VAL A 257 11.49 20.02 25.61
CA VAL A 257 11.11 19.80 27.01
C VAL A 257 9.73 19.14 27.06
N GLY A 258 9.68 17.87 27.49
CA GLY A 258 8.42 17.12 27.65
C GLY A 258 8.39 15.74 26.97
N THR A 259 9.39 15.41 26.15
CA THR A 259 9.39 14.18 25.34
C THR A 259 9.89 12.91 26.06
N VAL A 260 10.61 13.01 27.19
CA VAL A 260 11.03 11.81 27.98
C VAL A 260 11.28 12.13 29.48
N GLU A 261 10.60 11.43 30.40
CA GLU A 261 10.83 11.51 31.87
C GLU A 261 12.10 10.75 32.37
N ASN A 262 12.86 10.09 31.50
CA ASN A 262 14.03 9.30 31.89
C ASN A 262 15.32 9.86 31.28
N GLN A 263 15.91 10.87 31.93
CA GLN A 263 17.24 11.43 31.64
C GLN A 263 18.42 10.46 31.90
N GLN A 264 18.17 9.14 31.86
CA GLN A 264 19.19 8.10 32.02
C GLN A 264 18.98 7.00 30.98
N ALA A 265 19.13 7.36 29.71
CA ALA A 265 19.58 6.43 28.69
C ALA A 265 20.75 7.09 27.97
N GLN A 266 21.91 6.50 28.14
CA GLN A 266 23.22 6.94 27.67
C GLN A 266 23.41 6.62 26.18
N ASP A 267 22.33 6.66 25.41
CA ASP A 267 22.19 6.26 24.01
C ASP A 267 21.24 7.23 23.28
N ILE A 268 21.46 8.56 23.39
CA ILE A 268 20.98 9.43 22.30
C ILE A 268 21.70 8.90 21.07
N ASP A 269 20.97 8.45 20.05
CA ASP A 269 21.55 7.85 18.85
C ASP A 269 22.70 8.74 18.36
N ASP A 270 23.94 8.22 18.41
CA ASP A 270 25.16 8.99 18.10
C ASP A 270 25.03 9.66 16.73
N ASP A 271 24.32 8.99 15.80
CA ASP A 271 24.03 9.50 14.46
C ASP A 271 23.05 10.69 14.49
N TRP A 272 22.01 10.69 15.33
CA TRP A 272 21.08 11.84 15.46
C TRP A 272 21.79 13.10 15.98
N VAL A 273 22.62 12.96 17.02
CA VAL A 273 23.38 14.10 17.58
C VAL A 273 24.35 14.63 16.54
N LYS A 274 25.01 13.73 15.82
CA LYS A 274 25.98 14.06 14.79
C LYS A 274 25.34 14.76 13.61
N ASP A 275 24.18 14.30 13.15
CA ASP A 275 23.46 14.91 12.02
C ASP A 275 22.95 16.30 12.39
N ARG A 276 22.32 16.48 13.56
CA ARG A 276 21.90 17.81 14.04
C ARG A 276 23.06 18.76 14.23
N LYS A 277 24.16 18.28 14.81
CA LYS A 277 25.37 19.08 14.97
C LYS A 277 25.92 19.51 13.62
N LYS A 278 25.97 18.60 12.64
CA LYS A 278 26.45 18.91 11.30
C LYS A 278 25.56 19.95 10.63
N GLU A 279 24.25 19.81 10.73
CA GLU A 279 23.30 20.76 10.13
C GLU A 279 23.43 22.15 10.78
N PHE A 280 23.58 22.20 12.10
CA PHE A 280 23.87 23.43 12.85
C PHE A 280 25.13 24.12 12.34
N GLU A 281 26.27 23.41 12.32
CA GLU A 281 27.58 24.00 12.04
C GLU A 281 27.81 24.28 10.54
N GLU A 282 27.26 23.47 9.63
CA GLU A 282 27.54 23.54 8.20
C GLU A 282 26.47 24.27 7.38
N VAL A 283 25.22 24.37 7.87
CA VAL A 283 24.09 24.87 7.07
C VAL A 283 23.37 26.03 7.75
N ILE A 284 22.98 25.91 9.03
CA ILE A 284 22.15 26.91 9.71
C ILE A 284 23.00 28.09 10.20
N ASP A 285 24.12 27.83 10.87
CA ASP A 285 25.05 28.85 11.36
C ASP A 285 25.91 29.41 10.21
N ALA A 286 25.28 30.25 9.37
CA ALA A 286 25.89 30.81 8.18
C ALA A 286 27.09 31.73 8.49
N ASN A 287 27.10 32.35 9.67
CA ASN A 287 28.13 33.27 10.09
C ASN A 287 29.25 32.60 10.93
N HIS A 288 29.04 31.33 11.33
CA HIS A 288 29.91 30.49 12.15
C HIS A 288 30.26 31.09 13.54
N ASP A 289 29.31 31.78 14.18
CA ASP A 289 29.47 32.33 15.53
C ASP A 289 29.04 31.37 16.65
N GLY A 290 28.51 30.20 16.29
CA GLY A 290 28.08 29.15 17.19
C GLY A 290 26.70 29.41 17.80
N ILE A 291 25.93 30.35 17.26
CA ILE A 291 24.61 30.74 17.75
C ILE A 291 23.65 30.87 16.56
N VAL A 292 22.55 30.11 16.58
CA VAL A 292 21.50 30.25 15.57
C VAL A 292 20.50 31.32 16.01
N THR A 293 20.35 32.34 15.17
CA THR A 293 19.35 33.40 15.33
C THR A 293 18.03 33.07 14.64
N MET A 294 16.96 33.78 15.02
CA MET A 294 15.66 33.71 14.35
C MET A 294 15.78 33.95 12.84
N GLU A 295 16.61 34.90 12.43
CA GLU A 295 16.80 35.25 11.02
C GLU A 295 17.51 34.14 10.23
N GLU A 296 18.53 33.52 10.82
CA GLU A 296 19.23 32.38 10.20
C GLU A 296 18.32 31.16 10.07
N LEU A 297 17.51 30.89 11.09
CA LEU A 297 16.55 29.79 11.05
C LEU A 297 15.39 30.08 10.07
N GLU A 298 14.92 31.33 9.96
CA GLU A 298 13.98 31.75 8.90
C GLU A 298 14.56 31.53 7.50
N GLU A 299 15.84 31.84 7.29
CA GLU A 299 16.50 31.63 6.00
C GLU A 299 16.70 30.15 5.68
N TYR A 300 17.06 29.35 6.70
CA TYR A 300 17.19 27.90 6.60
C TYR A 300 15.88 27.21 6.20
N MET A 301 14.77 27.64 6.80
CA MET A 301 13.44 27.08 6.60
C MET A 301 12.79 27.50 5.27
N ASP A 302 13.28 28.56 4.62
CA ASP A 302 12.72 29.07 3.37
C ASP A 302 12.96 28.08 2.20
N PRO A 303 11.90 27.40 1.69
CA PRO A 303 12.05 26.41 0.62
C PRO A 303 12.54 27.02 -0.70
N MET A 304 12.37 28.33 -0.89
CA MET A 304 12.75 29.06 -2.09
C MET A 304 14.13 29.74 -1.96
N ASN A 305 14.88 29.43 -0.91
CA ASN A 305 16.23 29.95 -0.76
C ASN A 305 17.20 29.29 -1.75
N GLU A 306 17.66 30.07 -2.74
CA GLU A 306 18.59 29.59 -3.77
C GLU A 306 19.92 29.07 -3.20
N TYR A 307 20.44 29.67 -2.12
CA TYR A 307 21.70 29.27 -1.51
C TYR A 307 21.57 27.90 -0.83
N ASN A 308 20.47 27.68 -0.10
CA ASN A 308 20.17 26.40 0.53
C ASN A 308 19.95 25.31 -0.51
N ALA A 309 19.19 25.60 -1.56
CA ALA A 309 19.00 24.68 -2.68
C ALA A 309 20.33 24.31 -3.35
N LEU A 310 21.29 25.25 -3.45
CA LEU A 310 22.62 24.96 -3.99
C LEU A 310 23.44 24.09 -3.05
N ASN A 311 23.34 24.30 -1.73
CA ASN A 311 24.06 23.49 -0.75
C ASN A 311 23.49 22.06 -0.70
N GLU A 312 22.17 21.92 -0.78
CA GLU A 312 21.51 20.62 -0.91
C GLU A 312 21.98 19.89 -2.18
N ALA A 313 21.98 20.59 -3.32
CA ALA A 313 22.49 20.04 -4.58
C ALA A 313 23.94 19.55 -4.47
N LYS A 314 24.82 20.29 -3.78
CA LYS A 314 26.21 19.86 -3.55
C LYS A 314 26.28 18.65 -2.63
N GLN A 315 25.47 18.60 -1.56
CA GLN A 315 25.44 17.48 -0.63
C GLN A 315 24.95 16.21 -1.33
N MET A 316 23.87 16.28 -2.11
CA MET A 316 23.38 15.15 -2.91
C MET A 316 24.43 14.62 -3.90
N ILE A 317 25.17 15.52 -4.57
CA ILE A 317 26.28 15.12 -5.46
C ILE A 317 27.40 14.48 -4.64
N ALA A 318 27.79 15.06 -3.51
CA ALA A 318 28.90 14.56 -2.69
C ALA A 318 28.67 13.15 -2.12
N VAL A 319 27.41 12.77 -1.87
CA VAL A 319 27.06 11.42 -1.39
C VAL A 319 27.25 10.37 -2.49
N ALA A 320 26.99 10.71 -3.75
CA ALA A 320 26.96 9.76 -4.85
C ALA A 320 28.16 9.83 -5.82
N ASP A 321 28.91 10.93 -5.84
CA ASP A 321 30.09 11.16 -6.67
C ASP A 321 31.29 10.31 -6.19
N GLU A 322 31.36 9.08 -6.70
CA GLU A 322 32.41 8.12 -6.35
C GLU A 322 33.75 8.47 -6.99
N ASN A 323 33.71 9.15 -8.13
CA ASN A 323 34.90 9.49 -8.91
C ASN A 323 35.47 10.89 -8.58
N GLN A 324 34.80 11.63 -7.69
CA GLN A 324 35.16 12.95 -7.18
C GLN A 324 35.36 14.01 -8.28
N ASN A 325 34.56 13.93 -9.35
CA ASN A 325 34.61 14.93 -10.43
C ASN A 325 33.66 16.12 -10.21
N HIS A 326 32.94 16.15 -9.10
CA HIS A 326 31.93 17.15 -8.73
C HIS A 326 30.70 17.18 -9.65
N HIS A 327 30.45 16.10 -10.37
CA HIS A 327 29.29 15.90 -11.22
C HIS A 327 28.68 14.53 -10.96
N LEU A 328 27.36 14.41 -11.10
CA LEU A 328 26.69 13.13 -10.94
C LEU A 328 26.48 12.48 -12.31
N GLU A 329 27.10 11.32 -12.54
CA GLU A 329 26.92 10.51 -13.74
C GLU A 329 25.74 9.54 -13.60
N LEU A 330 25.21 9.05 -14.72
CA LEU A 330 24.04 8.15 -14.71
C LEU A 330 24.31 6.85 -13.95
N GLU A 331 25.53 6.33 -14.03
CA GLU A 331 25.92 5.12 -13.31
C GLU A 331 25.93 5.34 -11.79
N GLU A 332 26.31 6.53 -11.34
CA GLU A 332 26.39 6.90 -9.92
C GLU A 332 25.00 7.07 -9.31
N ILE A 333 24.10 7.81 -9.99
CA ILE A 333 22.72 7.99 -9.51
C ILE A 333 21.96 6.65 -9.43
N LEU A 334 22.23 5.72 -10.34
CA LEU A 334 21.63 4.39 -10.31
C LEU A 334 22.19 3.52 -9.17
N LYS A 335 23.50 3.64 -8.89
CA LYS A 335 24.18 2.91 -7.82
C LYS A 335 23.72 3.39 -6.44
N TYR A 336 23.59 4.70 -6.25
CA TYR A 336 23.11 5.32 -5.01
C TYR A 336 21.61 5.62 -5.05
N SER A 337 20.85 4.87 -5.84
CA SER A 337 19.40 5.09 -6.03
C SER A 337 18.58 5.02 -4.74
N GLU A 338 19.02 4.25 -3.74
CA GLU A 338 18.38 4.23 -2.41
C GLU A 338 18.40 5.59 -1.74
N TYR A 339 19.48 6.37 -1.89
CA TYR A 339 19.55 7.73 -1.35
C TYR A 339 18.55 8.66 -2.06
N PHE A 340 18.45 8.58 -3.39
CA PHE A 340 17.58 9.47 -4.16
C PHE A 340 16.10 9.07 -4.17
N THR A 341 15.78 7.81 -3.86
CA THR A 341 14.43 7.26 -4.04
C THR A 341 13.86 6.56 -2.82
N GLY A 342 14.60 6.45 -1.71
CA GLY A 342 14.22 5.64 -0.53
C GLY A 342 14.24 4.12 -0.78
N SER A 343 14.07 3.70 -2.03
CA SER A 343 13.97 2.31 -2.45
C SER A 343 15.26 1.78 -3.08
N LYS A 344 15.75 0.62 -2.59
CA LYS A 344 16.89 -0.08 -3.22
C LYS A 344 16.51 -0.57 -4.61
N LEU A 345 17.14 -0.02 -5.66
CA LEU A 345 17.15 -0.68 -6.95
C LEU A 345 18.00 -1.94 -6.85
N MET A 346 17.39 -3.10 -7.09
CA MET A 346 18.12 -4.38 -7.07
C MET A 346 19.34 -4.36 -8.01
N ASP A 347 20.49 -4.66 -7.42
CA ASP A 347 21.79 -4.49 -8.01
C ASP A 347 22.09 -5.60 -9.03
N TYR A 348 21.77 -5.35 -10.30
CA TYR A 348 22.24 -6.19 -11.41
C TYR A 348 23.69 -5.87 -11.80
N ALA A 349 24.36 -4.94 -11.09
CA ALA A 349 25.73 -4.53 -11.38
C ALA A 349 26.78 -5.38 -10.64
N ARG A 350 26.76 -6.71 -10.87
CA ARG A 350 28.02 -7.46 -10.92
C ARG A 350 28.33 -7.82 -12.37
N PRO A 351 29.16 -7.04 -13.08
CA PRO A 351 29.62 -7.47 -14.40
C PRO A 351 30.49 -8.73 -14.24
N PRO A 352 30.18 -9.86 -14.89
CA PRO A 352 31.18 -10.89 -15.10
C PRO A 352 32.32 -10.27 -15.91
N ARG A 353 33.54 -10.38 -15.37
CA ARG A 353 34.82 -9.93 -15.95
C ARG A 353 34.77 -9.66 -17.45
N ALA A 354 35.03 -8.40 -17.80
CA ALA A 354 35.53 -7.90 -19.08
C ALA A 354 35.58 -8.93 -20.22
N ARG A 355 34.51 -8.98 -21.00
CA ARG A 355 34.62 -9.26 -22.43
C ARG A 355 34.05 -8.04 -23.14
N LYS A 356 34.88 -7.40 -23.97
CA LYS A 356 34.47 -6.28 -24.81
C LYS A 356 33.20 -6.65 -25.56
N GLU A 357 32.07 -6.06 -25.20
CA GLU A 357 30.86 -6.08 -26.02
C GLU A 357 30.78 -4.74 -26.75
N GLN A 358 31.22 -4.77 -28.00
CA GLN A 358 30.55 -4.00 -29.03
C GLN A 358 29.07 -4.41 -29.01
N ASN A 359 28.17 -3.43 -29.02
CA ASN A 359 26.73 -3.65 -29.16
C ASN A 359 26.45 -4.60 -30.33
N TRP A 360 25.78 -5.73 -30.05
CA TRP A 360 25.16 -6.58 -31.06
C TRP A 360 23.65 -6.58 -30.83
N CYS A 361 22.92 -5.92 -31.73
CA CYS A 361 21.61 -6.42 -32.14
C CYS A 361 21.89 -7.36 -33.32
N ASP A 362 21.73 -8.67 -33.13
CA ASP A 362 22.04 -9.66 -34.16
C ASP A 362 20.89 -9.75 -35.16
N PHE A 363 20.84 -8.83 -36.13
CA PHE A 363 20.15 -9.10 -37.40
C PHE A 363 21.15 -9.82 -38.30
N GLY A 364 20.78 -11.03 -38.72
CA GLY A 364 21.55 -11.89 -39.60
C GLY A 364 22.28 -11.10 -40.70
N GLY A 365 23.62 -11.14 -40.60
CA GLY A 365 24.64 -10.58 -41.48
C GLY A 365 24.17 -9.71 -42.64
N HIS A 366 24.29 -8.39 -42.49
CA HIS A 366 25.00 -7.47 -43.40
C HIS A 366 25.07 -6.08 -42.75
N GLN A 367 26.27 -5.54 -42.62
CA GLN A 367 26.54 -4.28 -41.91
C GLN A 367 26.24 -3.08 -42.81
N THR A 368 25.17 -2.32 -42.54
CA THR A 368 25.00 -0.96 -43.07
C THR A 368 24.32 -0.06 -42.04
N ILE A 369 24.82 1.17 -41.93
CA ILE A 369 24.39 2.22 -41.00
C ILE A 369 23.03 2.77 -41.44
N LEU A 370 22.01 2.69 -40.57
CA LEU A 370 20.80 3.51 -40.68
C LEU A 370 20.48 4.16 -39.32
N ARG A 371 20.24 5.47 -39.40
CA ARG A 371 19.63 6.32 -38.36
C ARG A 371 18.23 5.83 -38.03
N ASP A 372 17.85 6.02 -36.77
CA ASP A 372 16.49 6.04 -36.23
C ASP A 372 15.60 4.84 -36.57
N SER A 373 15.51 3.88 -35.65
CA SER A 373 14.28 3.09 -35.46
C SER A 373 14.26 2.47 -34.07
N HIS A 374 13.11 2.65 -33.41
CA HIS A 374 12.74 2.19 -32.09
C HIS A 374 13.16 0.75 -31.79
N CYS A 375 13.83 0.54 -30.64
CA CYS A 375 13.79 -0.74 -29.96
C CYS A 375 12.48 -0.81 -29.16
N SER A 376 11.37 -1.10 -29.86
CA SER A 376 10.10 -1.38 -29.21
C SER A 376 10.26 -2.66 -28.39
N GLY A 377 10.21 -2.55 -27.06
CA GLY A 377 10.25 -3.70 -26.17
C GLY A 377 9.18 -4.71 -26.54
N LEU A 378 9.56 -5.97 -26.69
CA LEU A 378 8.65 -7.07 -27.01
C LEU A 378 7.60 -7.19 -25.88
N ILE A 379 6.33 -6.93 -26.20
CA ILE A 379 5.21 -7.08 -25.25
C ILE A 379 4.76 -8.55 -25.27
N CYS A 380 4.88 -9.23 -24.13
CA CYS A 380 4.50 -10.63 -23.98
C CYS A 380 3.10 -10.80 -23.40
N GLY A 381 2.49 -11.95 -23.67
CA GLY A 381 1.15 -12.27 -23.21
C GLY A 381 1.08 -12.46 -21.69
N GLN A 382 -0.14 -12.64 -21.17
CA GLN A 382 -0.37 -12.96 -19.77
C GLN A 382 0.33 -14.29 -19.42
N PHE A 383 1.14 -14.28 -18.34
CA PHE A 383 1.99 -15.40 -17.90
C PHE A 383 3.16 -15.74 -18.84
N GLU A 384 3.68 -14.72 -19.54
CA GLU A 384 4.87 -14.83 -20.37
C GLU A 384 5.86 -13.71 -20.07
N TYR A 385 7.16 -14.03 -20.05
CA TYR A 385 8.24 -13.08 -19.86
C TYR A 385 9.07 -12.91 -21.13
N PRO A 386 9.56 -11.69 -21.42
CA PRO A 386 10.41 -11.45 -22.59
C PRO A 386 11.82 -11.99 -22.36
N LEU A 387 12.35 -12.72 -23.35
CA LEU A 387 13.75 -13.14 -23.39
C LEU A 387 14.26 -13.16 -24.84
N HIS A 388 15.29 -12.36 -25.13
CA HIS A 388 15.73 -12.03 -26.50
C HIS A 388 14.58 -11.37 -27.31
N GLU A 389 14.20 -11.93 -28.46
CA GLU A 389 13.11 -11.44 -29.33
C GLU A 389 11.84 -12.33 -29.26
N ARG A 390 11.69 -13.11 -28.18
CA ARG A 390 10.51 -13.98 -28.00
C ARG A 390 9.94 -13.92 -26.59
N CYS A 391 8.68 -14.30 -26.50
CA CYS A 391 7.98 -14.49 -25.25
C CYS A 391 8.11 -15.93 -24.78
N CYS A 392 8.43 -16.09 -23.50
CA CYS A 392 8.64 -17.36 -22.86
C CYS A 392 7.63 -17.55 -21.75
N LYS A 393 7.09 -18.77 -21.64
CA LYS A 393 6.04 -19.07 -20.66
C LYS A 393 6.59 -19.06 -19.24
N GLU A 394 5.84 -18.48 -18.32
CA GLU A 394 6.05 -18.61 -16.88
C GLU A 394 5.58 -19.97 -16.38
N CYS A 395 6.11 -20.40 -15.25
CA CYS A 395 5.65 -21.60 -14.57
C CYS A 395 4.40 -21.30 -13.76
N ALA A 396 3.46 -22.24 -13.76
CA ALA A 396 2.21 -22.09 -13.03
C ALA A 396 2.45 -22.21 -11.51
N PRO A 397 1.51 -21.71 -10.67
CA PRO A 397 1.53 -21.98 -9.25
C PRO A 397 1.64 -23.49 -9.00
N GLY A 398 2.52 -23.90 -8.09
CA GLY A 398 2.82 -25.31 -7.87
C GLY A 398 3.97 -25.85 -8.72
N GLU A 399 4.50 -25.05 -9.64
CA GLU A 399 5.64 -25.38 -10.48
C GLU A 399 6.74 -24.32 -10.38
N GLY A 400 8.00 -24.73 -10.51
CA GLY A 400 9.16 -23.85 -10.54
C GLY A 400 9.96 -24.05 -11.81
N MET A 401 10.65 -23.00 -12.24
CA MET A 401 11.48 -23.06 -13.44
C MET A 401 12.72 -23.93 -13.17
N ARG A 402 12.86 -25.00 -13.97
CA ARG A 402 14.06 -25.85 -14.01
C ARG A 402 15.07 -25.31 -15.00
N ASN A 403 14.62 -25.08 -16.24
CA ASN A 403 15.44 -24.52 -17.30
C ASN A 403 14.72 -23.31 -17.91
N ARG A 404 15.46 -22.21 -18.05
CA ARG A 404 14.99 -21.03 -18.77
C ARG A 404 14.88 -21.35 -20.26
N CYS A 405 13.90 -20.76 -20.93
CA CYS A 405 13.74 -20.91 -22.37
C CYS A 405 15.00 -20.47 -23.15
N SER A 406 15.15 -20.98 -24.37
CA SER A 406 16.19 -20.56 -25.33
C SER A 406 15.54 -20.15 -26.67
N PRO A 407 16.31 -19.69 -27.67
CA PRO A 407 15.75 -19.41 -29.00
C PRO A 407 15.02 -20.62 -29.62
N THR A 408 15.39 -21.84 -29.25
CA THR A 408 14.85 -23.09 -29.80
C THR A 408 14.05 -23.92 -28.79
N SER A 409 14.13 -23.62 -27.49
CA SER A 409 13.46 -24.37 -26.42
C SER A 409 12.52 -23.49 -25.60
N VAL A 410 11.43 -24.07 -25.10
CA VAL A 410 10.48 -23.37 -24.21
C VAL A 410 10.95 -23.45 -22.76
N THR A 411 10.36 -22.63 -21.88
CA THR A 411 10.62 -22.74 -20.44
C THR A 411 10.24 -24.12 -19.95
N GLU A 412 11.15 -24.77 -19.23
CA GLU A 412 10.90 -26.05 -18.60
C GLU A 412 10.50 -25.84 -17.14
N CYS A 413 9.24 -26.14 -16.83
CA CYS A 413 8.67 -26.04 -15.50
C CYS A 413 8.53 -27.43 -14.89
N ILE A 414 8.87 -27.55 -13.61
CA ILE A 414 8.71 -28.79 -12.86
C ILE A 414 7.85 -28.55 -11.62
N PRO A 415 7.00 -29.51 -11.22
CA PRO A 415 6.24 -29.41 -9.98
C PRO A 415 7.16 -29.23 -8.77
N CYS A 416 6.73 -28.40 -7.82
CA CYS A 416 7.44 -28.25 -6.56
C CYS A 416 7.48 -29.57 -5.79
N GLN A 417 8.64 -29.85 -5.20
CA GLN A 417 8.86 -30.98 -4.32
C GLN A 417 8.29 -30.70 -2.93
N ASP A 418 8.11 -31.73 -2.12
CA ASP A 418 7.64 -31.57 -0.76
C ASP A 418 8.61 -30.67 0.04
N GLY A 419 8.07 -29.72 0.80
CA GLY A 419 8.86 -28.69 1.47
C GLY A 419 9.26 -27.50 0.57
N TYR A 420 8.71 -27.40 -0.65
CA TYR A 420 8.86 -26.25 -1.53
C TYR A 420 7.52 -25.82 -2.15
N TYR A 421 7.38 -24.52 -2.43
CA TYR A 421 6.17 -23.94 -3.01
C TYR A 421 6.45 -22.89 -4.08
N ASN A 422 5.44 -22.60 -4.90
CA ASN A 422 5.39 -21.43 -5.76
C ASN A 422 3.94 -20.93 -5.86
N SER A 423 3.67 -19.72 -5.39
CA SER A 423 2.31 -19.20 -5.23
C SER A 423 1.75 -18.42 -6.42
N LYS A 424 2.60 -17.99 -7.34
CA LYS A 424 2.21 -17.15 -8.47
C LYS A 424 2.73 -17.74 -9.78
N HIS A 425 2.14 -17.31 -10.89
CA HIS A 425 2.79 -17.46 -12.18
C HIS A 425 4.07 -16.62 -12.18
N ASN A 426 5.23 -17.26 -12.36
CA ASN A 426 6.52 -16.58 -12.46
C ASN A 426 7.59 -17.49 -13.09
N TYR A 427 8.78 -16.93 -13.29
CA TYR A 427 9.94 -17.65 -13.81
C TYR A 427 10.96 -18.02 -12.71
N TYR A 428 10.56 -18.01 -11.44
CA TYR A 428 11.43 -18.40 -10.34
C TYR A 428 11.39 -19.92 -10.11
N SER A 429 12.43 -20.46 -9.46
CA SER A 429 12.39 -21.83 -8.95
C SER A 429 11.53 -21.90 -7.68
N CYS A 430 11.05 -23.09 -7.33
CA CYS A 430 10.24 -23.25 -6.11
C CYS A 430 11.01 -22.78 -4.87
N LYS A 431 10.34 -22.00 -4.01
CA LYS A 431 10.87 -21.52 -2.74
C LYS A 431 10.77 -22.61 -1.68
N ARG A 432 11.71 -22.67 -0.75
CA ARG A 432 11.60 -23.57 0.40
C ARG A 432 10.52 -23.03 1.35
N CYS A 433 9.71 -23.91 1.91
CA CYS A 433 8.71 -23.50 2.89
C CYS A 433 9.36 -22.99 4.18
N THR A 434 8.75 -21.99 4.80
CA THR A 434 9.08 -21.53 6.16
C THR A 434 8.86 -22.66 7.17
N ILE A 435 9.72 -22.74 8.19
CA ILE A 435 9.61 -23.69 9.29
C ILE A 435 9.30 -22.90 10.57
N CYS A 436 8.15 -23.17 11.19
CA CYS A 436 7.79 -22.54 12.47
C CYS A 436 8.53 -23.25 13.61
N ASP A 437 9.40 -22.53 14.31
CA ASP A 437 10.19 -23.07 15.43
C ASP A 437 9.43 -22.93 16.77
N THR A 438 8.88 -24.04 17.24
CA THR A 438 8.14 -24.10 18.51
C THR A 438 9.01 -23.80 19.72
N ASP A 439 10.31 -24.10 19.66
CA ASP A 439 11.24 -23.83 20.76
C ASP A 439 11.56 -22.33 20.86
N ARG A 440 11.35 -21.57 19.78
CA ARG A 440 11.49 -20.11 19.71
C ARG A 440 10.17 -19.36 19.87
N GLY A 441 9.08 -20.03 20.23
CA GLY A 441 7.82 -19.34 20.47
C GLY A 441 6.91 -19.18 19.24
N SER A 442 7.24 -19.80 18.11
CA SER A 442 6.45 -19.77 16.87
C SER A 442 5.63 -21.06 16.69
N MET A 443 4.42 -20.97 16.15
CA MET A 443 3.56 -22.14 15.88
C MET A 443 2.98 -22.14 14.47
N GLU A 444 2.91 -23.32 13.86
CA GLU A 444 2.29 -23.54 12.55
C GLU A 444 0.77 -23.49 12.65
N VAL A 445 0.15 -22.53 11.96
CA VAL A 445 -1.32 -22.46 11.82
C VAL A 445 -1.79 -23.01 10.46
N LYS A 446 -0.92 -23.00 9.45
CA LYS A 446 -1.17 -23.58 8.14
C LYS A 446 0.09 -24.26 7.63
N LYS A 447 -0.05 -25.52 7.19
CA LYS A 447 1.04 -26.29 6.58
C LYS A 447 1.35 -25.77 5.18
N CYS A 448 2.62 -25.83 4.80
CA CYS A 448 3.01 -25.60 3.42
C CYS A 448 2.39 -26.61 2.45
N ASP A 449 2.04 -26.14 1.26
CA ASP A 449 1.70 -26.96 0.11
C ASP A 449 2.48 -26.46 -1.13
N LYS A 450 2.26 -27.07 -2.30
CA LYS A 450 3.02 -26.70 -3.49
C LYS A 450 2.73 -25.28 -3.98
N ILE A 451 1.62 -24.68 -3.57
CA ILE A 451 1.14 -23.37 -4.05
C ILE A 451 1.19 -22.27 -2.98
N SER A 452 1.54 -22.59 -1.75
CA SER A 452 1.50 -21.64 -0.65
C SER A 452 2.43 -22.05 0.49
N ASP A 453 3.03 -21.04 1.11
CA ASP A 453 3.96 -21.22 2.22
C ASP A 453 3.29 -21.73 3.50
N THR A 454 4.11 -22.18 4.44
CA THR A 454 3.74 -22.34 5.84
C THR A 454 3.37 -20.98 6.42
N VAL A 455 2.32 -20.93 7.25
CA VAL A 455 1.97 -19.72 8.01
C VAL A 455 2.30 -19.96 9.47
N CYS A 456 3.18 -19.11 10.01
CA CYS A 456 3.64 -19.14 11.39
C CYS A 456 3.04 -17.96 12.18
N VAL A 457 2.71 -18.20 13.45
CA VAL A 457 2.28 -17.17 14.40
C VAL A 457 3.00 -17.32 15.74
N CYS A 458 3.24 -16.22 16.43
CA CYS A 458 3.80 -16.23 17.77
C CYS A 458 2.78 -16.75 18.79
N MET A 459 3.25 -17.63 19.67
CA MET A 459 2.48 -18.15 20.79
C MET A 459 2.29 -17.07 21.88
N LYS A 460 1.39 -17.33 22.82
CA LYS A 460 1.19 -16.46 23.99
C LYS A 460 2.51 -16.18 24.70
N GLY A 461 2.71 -14.92 25.06
CA GLY A 461 3.92 -14.42 25.71
C GLY A 461 5.14 -14.32 24.83
N TYR A 462 4.95 -14.37 23.51
CA TYR A 462 5.96 -14.02 22.53
C TYR A 462 5.43 -12.94 21.57
N THR A 463 6.33 -12.09 21.09
CA THR A 463 6.06 -11.05 20.09
C THR A 463 6.94 -11.27 18.86
N PRO A 464 6.45 -10.95 17.65
CA PRO A 464 7.26 -10.94 16.44
C PRO A 464 8.30 -9.81 16.47
N TYR A 465 9.35 -9.93 15.64
CA TYR A 465 10.35 -8.88 15.43
C TYR A 465 9.74 -7.70 14.65
N ASP A 466 9.81 -6.48 15.18
CA ASP A 466 9.52 -5.26 14.41
C ASP A 466 10.74 -4.95 13.52
N SER A 467 10.73 -5.43 12.28
CA SER A 467 11.52 -4.79 11.23
C SER A 467 10.70 -3.61 10.71
N SER A 468 11.06 -2.41 11.12
CA SER A 468 10.45 -1.13 10.71
C SER A 468 10.66 -0.79 9.22
N SER A 469 10.58 -1.76 8.31
CA SER A 469 10.81 -1.56 6.88
C SER A 469 9.98 -2.49 5.97
N SER A 470 8.82 -2.99 6.42
CA SER A 470 7.87 -3.66 5.54
C SER A 470 6.46 -3.60 6.11
N GLU A 471 5.53 -3.00 5.38
CA GLU A 471 4.07 -3.01 5.64
C GLU A 471 3.42 -4.41 5.53
N GLU A 472 4.19 -5.49 5.59
CA GLU A 472 3.63 -6.83 5.72
C GLU A 472 3.39 -7.12 7.21
N SER A 473 2.15 -7.54 7.53
CA SER A 473 1.71 -7.87 8.88
C SER A 473 2.77 -8.67 9.65
N PRO A 474 2.97 -8.43 10.96
CA PRO A 474 4.11 -8.99 11.70
C PRO A 474 4.25 -10.48 11.46
N SER A 475 5.38 -10.92 10.88
CA SER A 475 5.57 -12.32 10.52
C SER A 475 5.85 -13.14 11.78
N GLY A 476 5.10 -14.22 11.98
CA GLY A 476 5.31 -15.10 13.13
C GLY A 476 6.48 -16.07 12.95
N GLU A 477 7.38 -15.80 12.01
CA GLU A 477 8.53 -16.67 11.70
C GLU A 477 9.59 -16.59 12.80
N GLU A 478 9.86 -15.37 13.29
CA GLU A 478 10.78 -15.12 14.40
C GLU A 478 10.04 -14.47 15.58
N CYS A 479 9.97 -15.20 16.68
CA CYS A 479 9.26 -14.79 17.88
C CYS A 479 10.23 -14.63 19.06
N PHE A 480 9.97 -13.62 19.89
CA PHE A 480 10.78 -13.30 21.07
C PHE A 480 9.91 -13.28 22.32
N PRO A 481 10.39 -13.85 23.45
CA PRO A 481 9.61 -13.85 24.68
C PRO A 481 9.41 -12.43 25.20
N CYS A 482 8.24 -12.15 25.77
CA CYS A 482 7.96 -10.83 26.33
C CYS A 482 8.94 -10.48 27.47
N PRO A 483 9.37 -9.20 27.55
CA PRO A 483 10.17 -8.71 28.66
C PRO A 483 9.40 -8.81 29.98
N ASP A 484 10.11 -8.75 31.10
CA ASP A 484 9.47 -8.79 32.41
C ASP A 484 8.56 -7.57 32.59
N GLY A 485 7.43 -7.76 33.27
CA GLY A 485 6.41 -6.72 33.36
C GLY A 485 5.48 -6.63 32.15
N HIS A 486 5.63 -7.47 31.13
CA HIS A 486 4.81 -7.47 29.92
C HIS A 486 4.18 -8.84 29.62
N PHE A 487 3.08 -8.84 28.88
CA PHE A 487 2.41 -10.04 28.40
C PHE A 487 1.96 -9.92 26.93
N SER A 488 1.76 -11.06 26.27
CA SER A 488 1.13 -11.11 24.94
C SER A 488 0.10 -12.23 24.88
N ASP A 489 -1.04 -11.95 24.25
CA ASP A 489 -2.10 -12.93 24.00
C ASP A 489 -1.78 -13.88 22.83
N GLY A 490 -0.62 -13.72 22.19
CA GLY A 490 -0.15 -14.52 21.05
C GLY A 490 -0.77 -14.04 19.74
N ASN A 491 -0.74 -14.87 18.70
CA ASN A 491 -1.26 -14.52 17.37
C ASN A 491 -0.59 -13.26 16.77
N ASN A 492 0.72 -13.15 16.95
CA ASN A 492 1.54 -12.00 16.55
C ASN A 492 1.22 -10.69 17.29
N ASP A 493 0.49 -10.74 18.41
CA ASP A 493 0.27 -9.57 19.27
C ASP A 493 1.58 -9.07 19.89
N ARG A 494 1.75 -7.75 19.86
CA ARG A 494 2.86 -7.06 20.55
C ARG A 494 2.75 -7.24 22.06
N CYS A 495 3.90 -7.33 22.74
CA CYS A 495 3.95 -7.39 24.19
C CYS A 495 3.44 -6.07 24.80
N ARG A 496 2.49 -6.16 25.73
CA ARG A 496 1.89 -5.01 26.43
C ARG A 496 2.26 -5.05 27.91
N PRO A 497 2.47 -3.91 28.57
CA PRO A 497 2.78 -3.90 29.99
C PRO A 497 1.61 -4.48 30.80
N TRP A 498 1.92 -5.09 31.95
CA TRP A 498 0.91 -5.55 32.89
C TRP A 498 0.14 -4.35 33.47
N THR A 499 -1.13 -4.56 33.76
CA THR A 499 -1.96 -3.60 34.47
C THR A 499 -1.39 -3.30 35.86
N ASP A 500 -1.05 -2.04 36.12
CA ASP A 500 -0.62 -1.60 37.45
C ASP A 500 -1.83 -1.34 38.36
N CYS A 501 -2.16 -2.31 39.20
CA CYS A 501 -3.24 -2.19 40.16
C CYS A 501 -3.03 -1.06 41.18
N THR A 502 -1.78 -0.68 41.47
CA THR A 502 -1.45 0.33 42.49
C THR A 502 -1.81 1.74 42.03
N THR A 503 -1.69 2.03 40.74
CA THR A 503 -2.14 3.29 40.11
C THR A 503 -3.63 3.52 40.32
N TYR A 504 -4.43 2.45 40.36
CA TYR A 504 -5.87 2.52 40.62
C TYR A 504 -6.25 2.40 42.10
N GLY A 505 -5.26 2.43 43.02
CA GLY A 505 -5.49 2.26 44.47
C GLY A 505 -6.01 0.87 44.86
N LYS A 506 -5.88 -0.12 43.97
CA LYS A 506 -6.37 -1.49 44.17
C LYS A 506 -5.23 -2.42 44.56
N LYS A 507 -5.57 -3.49 45.29
CA LYS A 507 -4.60 -4.54 45.59
C LYS A 507 -4.48 -5.50 44.42
N THR A 508 -3.26 -5.85 44.02
CA THR A 508 -3.04 -6.92 43.05
C THR A 508 -3.47 -8.26 43.67
N LEU A 509 -4.48 -8.91 43.10
CA LEU A 509 -4.94 -10.25 43.49
C LEU A 509 -4.02 -11.32 42.92
N ARG A 510 -3.61 -11.15 41.67
CA ARG A 510 -2.69 -12.05 40.97
C ARG A 510 -1.73 -11.23 40.13
N ALA A 511 -0.43 -11.44 40.30
CA ALA A 511 0.58 -10.79 39.48
C ALA A 511 0.44 -11.24 38.01
N GLY A 512 0.81 -10.35 37.10
CA GLY A 512 0.91 -10.66 35.68
C GLY A 512 2.01 -11.68 35.41
N THR A 513 1.92 -12.34 34.26
CA THR A 513 2.91 -13.28 33.74
C THR A 513 3.19 -12.93 32.29
N LYS A 514 4.18 -13.58 31.66
CA LYS A 514 4.48 -13.34 30.24
C LYS A 514 3.29 -13.65 29.31
N ILE A 515 2.31 -14.45 29.76
CA ILE A 515 1.19 -14.93 28.93
C ILE A 515 -0.17 -14.35 29.34
N GLU A 516 -0.26 -13.70 30.51
CA GLU A 516 -1.52 -13.23 31.09
C GLU A 516 -1.29 -11.96 31.91
N ASP A 517 -2.24 -11.04 31.87
CA ASP A 517 -2.19 -9.80 32.64
C ASP A 517 -2.35 -9.98 34.16
N ALA A 518 -1.95 -8.96 34.91
CA ALA A 518 -2.20 -8.83 36.34
C ALA A 518 -3.70 -8.60 36.64
N ILE A 519 -4.21 -9.24 37.70
CA ILE A 519 -5.61 -9.11 38.12
C ILE A 519 -5.67 -8.24 39.38
N CYS A 520 -6.49 -7.20 39.34
CA CYS A 520 -6.70 -6.26 40.44
C CYS A 520 -7.96 -6.59 41.26
N ASP A 521 -7.97 -6.20 42.53
CA ASP A 521 -9.09 -6.39 43.45
C ASP A 521 -10.21 -5.37 43.17
N ASP A 522 -11.24 -5.81 42.47
CA ASP A 522 -12.46 -5.03 42.20
C ASP A 522 -13.45 -5.12 43.38
N GLN A 523 -13.13 -4.52 44.52
CA GLN A 523 -14.07 -4.43 45.65
C GLN A 523 -15.18 -3.37 45.49
N ASP A 524 -15.47 -2.90 44.28
CA ASP A 524 -16.51 -1.87 44.06
C ASP A 524 -17.69 -2.32 43.17
N LYS A 525 -17.96 -3.62 43.10
CA LYS A 525 -19.24 -4.16 42.60
C LYS A 525 -19.82 -5.23 43.52
N GLN A 526 -19.92 -4.95 44.82
CA GLN A 526 -20.82 -5.68 45.74
C GLN A 526 -21.00 -4.96 47.08
N ALA A 527 -21.47 -3.71 47.03
CA ALA A 527 -21.95 -3.01 48.23
C ALA A 527 -23.34 -2.37 48.02
N THR A 528 -24.22 -3.05 47.28
CA THR A 528 -25.67 -2.91 47.49
C THR A 528 -26.30 -4.29 47.41
N THR A 529 -26.93 -4.71 48.50
CA THR A 529 -27.75 -5.93 48.74
C THR A 529 -27.10 -6.94 49.68
N LEU A 530 -27.22 -6.72 50.99
CA LEU A 530 -27.83 -7.70 51.90
C LEU A 530 -28.11 -7.06 53.28
N GLN A 531 -29.28 -6.43 53.42
CA GLN A 531 -30.00 -6.46 54.70
C GLN A 531 -31.19 -7.38 54.52
N THR A 532 -31.04 -8.64 54.90
CA THR A 532 -32.13 -9.49 55.37
C THR A 532 -31.55 -10.64 56.18
N SER A 533 -31.43 -10.41 57.48
CA SER A 533 -31.52 -11.48 58.47
C SER A 533 -32.92 -11.42 59.05
N THR A 534 -33.76 -12.39 58.69
CA THR A 534 -34.54 -13.22 59.64
C THR A 534 -35.51 -14.14 58.89
N LEU A 535 -35.41 -15.43 59.25
CA LEU A 535 -36.45 -16.47 59.27
C LEU A 535 -37.20 -16.79 57.96
N TYR A 536 -36.99 -18.00 57.43
CA TYR A 536 -37.90 -19.14 57.66
C TYR A 536 -37.36 -20.38 56.90
N LEU A 537 -36.88 -21.37 57.64
CA LEU A 537 -36.80 -22.77 57.19
C LEU A 537 -37.60 -23.62 58.17
N SER A 538 -38.72 -24.15 57.69
CA SER A 538 -39.36 -25.40 58.12
C SER A 538 -40.45 -25.68 57.08
N ILE A 539 -40.48 -26.80 56.37
CA ILE A 539 -41.07 -28.09 56.81
C ILE A 539 -40.75 -29.12 55.68
N ILE A 540 -39.98 -30.20 55.93
CA ILE A 540 -40.41 -31.64 56.09
C ILE A 540 -40.96 -32.23 54.77
N SER A 541 -40.62 -33.43 54.24
CA SER A 541 -39.89 -34.66 54.61
C SER A 541 -39.79 -35.50 53.30
N ARG A 542 -38.67 -36.18 52.96
CA ARG A 542 -38.41 -37.64 53.19
C ARG A 542 -39.68 -38.52 53.00
N ARG A 543 -39.68 -39.68 52.32
CA ARG A 543 -38.62 -40.62 51.90
C ARG A 543 -39.25 -41.82 51.17
N SER A 544 -38.50 -42.36 50.21
CA SER A 544 -38.46 -43.70 49.58
C SER A 544 -39.59 -44.73 49.71
N ASN A 545 -39.81 -45.46 48.61
CA ASN A 545 -39.72 -46.92 48.46
C ASN A 545 -39.51 -47.19 46.95
N GLY A 546 -38.76 -48.14 46.42
CA GLY A 546 -38.24 -49.41 46.91
C GLY A 546 -38.47 -50.45 45.80
N SER A 547 -37.39 -51.08 45.33
CA SER A 547 -37.27 -52.29 44.46
C SER A 547 -37.71 -52.24 42.98
N THR A 548 -36.81 -52.53 42.02
CA THR A 548 -36.47 -53.87 41.42
C THR A 548 -37.71 -54.53 40.80
N THR A 549 -37.85 -54.75 39.49
CA THR A 549 -37.04 -55.55 38.54
C THR A 549 -37.47 -55.25 37.08
N ALA A 550 -36.54 -55.48 36.14
CA ALA A 550 -36.65 -55.43 34.66
C ALA A 550 -37.59 -56.51 34.05
N PRO A 551 -37.65 -56.80 32.71
CA PRO A 551 -37.14 -56.09 31.51
C PRO A 551 -38.11 -56.05 30.27
N THR A 552 -37.89 -55.09 29.34
CA THR A 552 -38.06 -55.14 27.84
C THR A 552 -39.46 -55.33 27.19
N PRO A 553 -39.64 -55.12 25.85
CA PRO A 553 -39.35 -53.93 24.99
C PRO A 553 -40.50 -53.58 23.98
N PHE A 554 -40.32 -52.50 23.19
CA PHE A 554 -41.16 -52.02 22.04
C PHE A 554 -42.56 -51.46 22.43
N THR A 555 -43.20 -50.45 21.79
CA THR A 555 -43.12 -49.77 20.48
C THR A 555 -44.12 -48.60 20.53
N SER A 556 -43.89 -47.51 19.77
CA SER A 556 -44.91 -46.57 19.19
C SER A 556 -45.84 -45.80 20.17
N LYS A 557 -46.37 -44.61 19.93
CA LYS A 557 -46.39 -43.58 18.87
C LYS A 557 -47.26 -42.43 19.44
N ASP A 558 -47.17 -41.27 18.79
CA ASP A 558 -48.22 -40.23 18.66
C ASP A 558 -48.54 -39.37 19.91
N THR A 559 -48.93 -38.09 19.88
CA THR A 559 -49.07 -36.99 18.90
C THR A 559 -49.81 -35.90 19.71
N LEU A 560 -49.22 -34.71 19.93
CA LEU A 560 -49.59 -33.42 19.30
C LEU A 560 -50.85 -32.73 19.88
N SER A 561 -50.69 -31.49 20.34
CA SER A 561 -51.43 -30.34 19.76
C SER A 561 -51.03 -29.00 20.37
N THR A 562 -50.38 -28.22 19.49
CA THR A 562 -50.17 -26.77 19.50
C THR A 562 -51.34 -26.09 18.78
N THR A 563 -51.62 -24.81 19.07
CA THR A 563 -52.16 -23.75 18.15
C THR A 563 -52.41 -22.45 18.97
N PRO A 564 -52.56 -21.25 18.36
CA PRO A 564 -51.61 -20.56 17.48
C PRO A 564 -51.50 -19.03 17.76
N VAL A 565 -50.40 -18.38 17.37
CA VAL A 565 -50.33 -16.92 17.15
C VAL A 565 -49.70 -16.66 15.78
N LYS A 566 -50.36 -15.80 15.00
CA LYS A 566 -50.16 -15.55 13.57
C LYS A 566 -48.81 -14.89 13.26
N LYS A 567 -48.03 -15.49 12.35
CA LYS A 567 -47.02 -14.80 11.53
C LYS A 567 -47.63 -14.56 10.15
N GLU A 568 -47.69 -13.31 9.73
CA GLU A 568 -47.97 -12.98 8.34
C GLU A 568 -46.76 -13.39 7.49
N THR A 569 -47.00 -14.33 6.57
CA THR A 569 -46.03 -14.73 5.55
C THR A 569 -46.06 -13.67 4.45
N ASN A 570 -44.90 -13.16 4.06
CA ASN A 570 -44.76 -12.25 2.92
C ASN A 570 -44.71 -13.09 1.63
N TRP A 571 -45.84 -13.21 0.91
CA TRP A 571 -45.96 -14.01 -0.32
C TRP A 571 -45.32 -13.36 -1.57
N GLY A 572 -44.67 -12.19 -1.42
CA GLY A 572 -43.96 -11.51 -2.52
C GLY A 572 -42.60 -12.11 -2.86
N SER A 573 -41.80 -12.48 -1.84
CA SER A 573 -40.40 -12.86 -2.04
C SER A 573 -40.22 -14.26 -2.63
N LEU A 574 -41.10 -15.21 -2.29
CA LEU A 574 -41.05 -16.56 -2.89
C LEU A 574 -41.47 -16.56 -4.37
N SER A 575 -42.38 -15.66 -4.75
CA SER A 575 -42.80 -15.48 -6.15
C SER A 575 -41.65 -14.93 -7.00
N LEU A 576 -40.92 -13.94 -6.50
CA LEU A 576 -39.77 -13.36 -7.21
C LEU A 576 -38.62 -14.34 -7.36
N ILE A 577 -38.36 -15.17 -6.34
CA ILE A 577 -37.33 -16.22 -6.41
C ILE A 577 -37.70 -17.28 -7.43
N LEU A 578 -38.98 -17.71 -7.48
CA LEU A 578 -39.46 -18.66 -8.48
C LEU A 578 -39.42 -18.07 -9.90
N ILE A 579 -39.74 -16.78 -10.07
CA ILE A 579 -39.63 -16.08 -11.36
C ILE A 579 -38.16 -15.98 -11.80
N CYS A 580 -37.23 -15.64 -10.90
CA CYS A 580 -35.80 -15.63 -11.22
C CYS A 580 -35.28 -17.01 -11.63
N LEU A 581 -35.66 -18.07 -10.91
CA LEU A 581 -35.24 -19.44 -11.24
C LEU A 581 -35.81 -19.90 -12.59
N THR A 582 -37.05 -19.55 -12.91
CA THR A 582 -37.63 -19.87 -14.22
C THR A 582 -36.96 -19.10 -15.35
N LEU A 583 -36.62 -17.81 -15.16
CA LEU A 583 -35.90 -17.02 -16.16
C LEU A 583 -34.48 -17.55 -16.42
N LEU A 584 -33.77 -17.99 -15.37
CA LEU A 584 -32.45 -18.62 -15.51
C LEU A 584 -32.52 -19.94 -16.27
N MET A 585 -33.55 -20.76 -16.01
CA MET A 585 -33.75 -22.02 -16.75
C MET A 585 -34.12 -21.79 -18.22
N VAL A 586 -34.92 -20.76 -18.53
CA VAL A 586 -35.28 -20.40 -19.92
C VAL A 586 -34.07 -19.81 -20.66
N SER A 587 -33.26 -19.01 -20.00
CA SER A 587 -31.99 -18.49 -20.52
C SER A 587 -31.01 -19.61 -20.84
N GLY A 588 -30.78 -20.53 -19.91
CA GLY A 588 -29.91 -21.69 -20.09
C GLY A 588 -30.37 -22.61 -21.23
N MET A 589 -31.68 -22.86 -21.34
CA MET A 589 -32.24 -23.64 -22.44
C MET A 589 -32.12 -22.93 -23.81
N SER A 590 -32.25 -21.60 -23.84
CA SER A 590 -32.07 -20.82 -25.08
C SER A 590 -30.63 -20.88 -25.57
N ILE A 591 -29.66 -20.78 -24.65
CA ILE A 591 -28.23 -20.92 -24.96
C ILE A 591 -27.91 -22.34 -25.44
N LEU A 592 -28.46 -23.36 -24.79
CA LEU A 592 -28.27 -24.76 -25.19
C LEU A 592 -28.85 -25.04 -26.60
N LEU A 593 -30.01 -24.48 -26.92
CA LEU A 593 -30.61 -24.61 -28.25
C LEU A 593 -29.79 -23.88 -29.32
N LEU A 594 -29.20 -22.72 -29.02
CA LEU A 594 -28.28 -22.03 -29.93
C LEU A 594 -27.01 -22.86 -30.19
N ILE A 595 -26.44 -23.49 -29.15
CA ILE A 595 -25.29 -24.39 -29.29
C ILE A 595 -25.67 -25.61 -30.16
N ILE A 596 -26.84 -26.21 -29.95
CA ILE A 596 -27.33 -27.32 -30.78
C ILE A 596 -27.60 -26.89 -32.24
N GLN A 597 -28.03 -25.65 -32.47
CA GLN A 597 -28.23 -25.11 -33.82
C GLN A 597 -26.89 -24.86 -34.54
N THR A 598 -25.85 -24.43 -33.82
CA THR A 598 -24.49 -24.27 -34.39
C THR A 598 -23.80 -25.60 -34.69
N THR A 599 -24.08 -26.67 -33.92
CA THR A 599 -23.48 -28.00 -34.16
C THR A 599 -24.17 -28.82 -35.25
N LYS A 600 -25.37 -28.41 -35.70
CA LYS A 600 -26.14 -29.12 -36.74
C LYS A 600 -25.87 -28.66 -38.18
N LYS A 601 -25.03 -27.66 -38.39
CA LYS A 601 -24.81 -27.06 -39.71
C LYS A 601 -23.35 -27.14 -40.13
N GLU A 602 -22.82 -28.37 -40.29
CA GLU A 602 -21.90 -28.72 -41.38
C GLU A 602 -21.41 -30.18 -41.33
N LYS A 603 -21.93 -30.99 -42.25
CA LYS A 603 -21.25 -32.08 -42.99
C LYS A 603 -22.02 -32.26 -44.31
N PRO A 604 -21.50 -32.90 -45.39
CA PRO A 604 -20.12 -33.04 -45.92
C PRO A 604 -20.08 -32.91 -47.49
N LYS A 605 -18.90 -33.05 -48.16
CA LYS A 605 -18.67 -33.87 -49.40
C LYS A 605 -17.31 -33.61 -50.12
N ARG A 606 -16.63 -34.70 -50.56
CA ARG A 606 -15.56 -34.74 -51.62
C ARG A 606 -16.19 -34.75 -53.03
N PRO A 607 -15.50 -34.36 -54.14
CA PRO A 607 -14.68 -35.27 -55.00
C PRO A 607 -13.58 -34.52 -55.86
N PRO A 608 -12.98 -35.04 -56.97
CA PRO A 608 -12.46 -36.36 -57.37
C PRO A 608 -10.94 -36.36 -57.79
N VAL A 609 -10.54 -37.51 -58.38
CA VAL A 609 -9.26 -38.18 -58.70
C VAL A 609 -8.54 -37.76 -60.03
N ASN A 610 -7.21 -37.97 -60.08
CA ASN A 610 -6.26 -38.37 -61.17
C ASN A 610 -5.00 -37.47 -61.23
N GLY A 611 -3.75 -37.91 -61.41
CA GLY A 611 -3.13 -39.22 -61.69
C GLY A 611 -1.69 -39.00 -62.24
N GLN A 612 -0.88 -40.08 -62.27
CA GLN A 612 0.50 -40.27 -62.82
C GLN A 612 1.68 -40.01 -61.84
N LEU A 613 2.21 -41.02 -61.12
CA LEU A 613 3.14 -42.15 -61.48
C LEU A 613 4.59 -41.68 -61.75
N ASP A 614 5.65 -42.24 -61.17
CA ASP A 614 5.97 -43.68 -61.06
C ASP A 614 7.11 -43.97 -60.05
N GLY A 615 7.21 -45.23 -59.57
CA GLY A 615 8.50 -45.80 -59.11
C GLY A 615 8.60 -46.58 -57.79
N ARG A 616 7.99 -47.79 -57.72
CA ARG A 616 8.45 -49.11 -57.14
C ARG A 616 9.65 -49.12 -56.15
N SER A 617 9.78 -49.96 -55.10
CA SER A 617 9.31 -51.35 -54.89
C SER A 617 9.80 -51.93 -53.52
N PHE A 618 8.92 -52.67 -52.85
CA PHE A 618 9.10 -53.91 -52.02
C PHE A 618 9.80 -53.99 -50.64
N ARG A 619 9.05 -54.68 -49.75
CA ARG A 619 9.36 -55.68 -48.69
C ARG A 619 9.49 -55.26 -47.21
N ILE A 620 8.80 -56.08 -46.42
CA ILE A 620 8.64 -56.26 -44.97
C ILE A 620 9.57 -57.45 -44.54
N PRO A 621 9.55 -58.06 -43.31
CA PRO A 621 9.25 -57.65 -41.91
C PRO A 621 10.28 -58.21 -40.85
N ILE A 622 9.95 -58.15 -39.54
CA ILE A 622 10.04 -59.24 -38.49
C ILE A 622 11.07 -59.20 -37.32
N GLN A 623 10.47 -59.29 -36.09
CA GLN A 623 10.76 -60.00 -34.80
C GLN A 623 12.06 -59.79 -33.98
N GLU A 624 11.89 -59.49 -32.68
CA GLU A 624 12.08 -60.32 -31.45
C GLU A 624 13.48 -60.02 -30.85
N GLU A 625 13.78 -60.04 -29.55
CA GLU A 625 13.30 -60.84 -28.42
C GLU A 625 13.72 -60.16 -27.09
N GLN A 626 13.16 -60.62 -25.98
CA GLN A 626 13.44 -60.19 -24.60
C GLN A 626 14.88 -60.48 -24.13
N ILE A 627 15.32 -59.84 -23.02
CA ILE A 627 15.76 -60.48 -21.75
C ILE A 627 16.26 -59.40 -20.76
N ASP A 628 15.83 -59.56 -19.50
CA ASP A 628 16.18 -58.76 -18.34
C ASP A 628 17.59 -59.02 -17.75
N SER A 629 17.97 -58.12 -16.85
CA SER A 629 18.64 -58.36 -15.56
C SER A 629 20.18 -58.39 -15.45
N ASN A 630 20.62 -57.48 -14.55
CA ASN A 630 21.58 -57.67 -13.47
C ASN A 630 23.10 -57.46 -13.67
N SER A 631 23.54 -56.39 -12.98
CA SER A 631 24.49 -56.41 -11.85
C SER A 631 26.00 -56.24 -12.09
N SER A 632 26.56 -55.51 -11.12
CA SER A 632 27.93 -55.48 -10.60
C SER A 632 29.00 -54.65 -11.32
N LEU A 633 29.28 -53.49 -10.69
CA LEU A 633 30.58 -53.14 -10.09
C LEU A 633 31.77 -54.04 -10.48
N ILE A 634 32.85 -53.41 -10.97
CA ILE A 634 34.22 -53.62 -10.47
C ILE A 634 35.07 -52.38 -10.79
N LYS A 635 35.89 -52.06 -9.78
CA LYS A 635 36.93 -51.02 -9.67
C LYS A 635 37.94 -51.01 -10.82
N ASN A 636 38.46 -49.83 -11.14
CA ASN A 636 39.82 -49.43 -10.76
C ASN A 636 39.91 -47.91 -10.64
#